data_AF-W2QFK9-F1
#
_entry.id   AF-W2QFK9-F1
#
_cell.length_a   1.000
_cell.length_b   1.000
_cell.length_c   1.000
_cell.angle_alpha   90.00
_cell.angle_beta   90.00
_cell.angle_gamma   90.00
#
_symmetry.space_group_name_H-M   'P 1'
#
loop_
_entity.id
_entity.type
_entity.pdbx_description
1 polymer ?
#
loop_
_entity_poly.entity_id
_entity_poly.type
_entity_poly.pdbx_seq_one_letter_code
_entity_poly.pdbx_strand_id
1 'polypeptide(L)'
;MPIVCSACQASSKALSRCGQCKWTAYCSKKCQRDHWKAGHRQICSKLKVCRRFRDLERQWWATRPSDELQTFVVQFGLQPESMAFFGEVLFLLCGLKACVLLSNLPPMWRQSFANDVVLASGILEFIDSTTGPSPASLIALYSVSTRLKTPAEYELTGDLVLGNTKHNEFALAERTLHLAAATVDATSSVQLATTDTAMLGLVQEHELARILGYPVALSECNEDAAMIEVGYFLEEGQERVLLTSYCAMATPQHKQRIQQHFQRYRSCSTGLQLTLQTSQI
;
A
#
# COMPACT_ATOMS: atom_id res chain seq x y z
N MET A 1 -1.00 -16.50 17.08
CA MET A 1 -1.33 -17.62 16.16
C MET A 1 -2.78 -17.49 15.70
N PRO A 2 -3.16 -17.87 14.46
CA PRO A 2 -4.58 -17.82 14.06
C PRO A 2 -5.37 -18.82 14.91
N ILE A 3 -6.52 -18.38 15.41
CA ILE A 3 -7.43 -19.21 16.23
C ILE A 3 -8.74 -19.53 15.53
N VAL A 4 -9.03 -18.91 14.38
CA VAL A 4 -10.27 -19.11 13.60
C VAL A 4 -9.97 -19.63 12.20
N CYS A 5 -10.75 -20.62 11.74
CA CYS A 5 -10.69 -21.13 10.37
C CYS A 5 -11.25 -20.11 9.37
N SER A 6 -10.48 -19.73 8.34
CA SER A 6 -10.90 -18.78 7.31
C SER A 6 -12.10 -19.26 6.46
N ALA A 7 -12.39 -20.56 6.44
CA ALA A 7 -13.50 -21.12 5.65
C ALA A 7 -14.81 -21.21 6.44
N CYS A 8 -14.79 -21.81 7.63
CA CYS A 8 -16.00 -22.10 8.41
C CYS A 8 -16.16 -21.22 9.65
N GLN A 9 -15.22 -20.30 9.91
CA GLN A 9 -15.20 -19.41 11.08
C GLN A 9 -15.22 -20.12 12.44
N ALA A 10 -14.99 -21.44 12.48
CA ALA A 10 -14.87 -22.18 13.73
C ALA A 10 -13.52 -21.92 14.40
N SER A 11 -13.55 -21.72 15.72
CA SER A 11 -12.35 -21.62 16.52
C SER A 11 -11.66 -22.98 16.66
N SER A 12 -10.35 -23.04 16.45
CA SER A 12 -9.55 -24.26 16.61
C SER A 12 -8.12 -23.92 17.03
N LYS A 13 -7.56 -24.74 17.93
CA LYS A 13 -6.14 -24.64 18.34
C LYS A 13 -5.18 -25.21 17.30
N ALA A 14 -5.66 -26.05 16.38
CA ALA A 14 -4.85 -26.69 15.34
C ALA A 14 -5.33 -26.22 13.96
N LEU A 15 -4.74 -25.12 13.49
CA LEU A 15 -4.99 -24.59 12.15
C LEU A 15 -3.73 -24.70 11.28
N SER A 16 -3.91 -25.17 10.05
CA SER A 16 -2.86 -25.20 9.03
C SER A 16 -2.99 -23.97 8.14
N ARG A 17 -1.90 -23.20 8.00
CA ARG A 17 -1.86 -22.05 7.09
C ARG A 17 -1.86 -22.51 5.63
N CYS A 18 -2.40 -21.69 4.74
CA CYS A 18 -2.24 -21.88 3.30
C CYS A 18 -0.76 -21.98 2.93
N GLY A 19 -0.35 -23.06 2.25
CA GLY A 19 1.07 -23.29 1.93
C GLY A 19 1.70 -22.23 1.02
N GLN A 20 0.89 -21.48 0.26
CA GLN A 20 1.35 -20.44 -0.67
C GLN A 20 1.43 -19.06 0.01
N CYS A 21 0.29 -18.45 0.36
CA CYS A 21 0.28 -17.10 0.93
C CYS A 21 0.61 -17.04 2.42
N LYS A 22 0.41 -18.15 3.17
CA LYS A 22 0.53 -18.25 4.63
C LYS A 22 -0.33 -17.26 5.45
N TRP A 23 -1.26 -16.54 4.83
CA TRP A 23 -2.17 -15.60 5.50
C TRP A 23 -3.41 -16.28 6.08
N THR A 24 -4.12 -17.05 5.25
CA THR A 24 -5.34 -17.76 5.67
C THR A 24 -5.00 -19.08 6.36
N ALA A 25 -5.85 -19.51 7.29
CA ALA A 25 -5.63 -20.71 8.11
C ALA A 25 -6.89 -21.59 8.17
N TYR A 26 -6.69 -22.91 8.20
CA TYR A 26 -7.78 -23.88 8.03
C TYR A 26 -7.70 -25.01 9.05
N CYS A 27 -8.86 -25.44 9.55
CA CYS A 27 -8.94 -26.61 10.44
C CYS A 27 -8.81 -27.94 9.69
N SER A 28 -9.00 -27.94 8.36
CA SER A 28 -8.92 -29.15 7.54
C SER A 28 -8.61 -28.84 6.07
N LYS A 29 -8.09 -29.85 5.35
CA LYS A 29 -7.93 -29.79 3.88
C LYS A 29 -9.26 -29.56 3.15
N LYS A 30 -10.39 -30.01 3.73
CA LYS A 30 -11.73 -29.73 3.18
C LYS A 30 -12.03 -28.23 3.22
N CYS A 31 -11.90 -27.60 4.38
CA CYS A 31 -12.07 -26.15 4.53
C CYS A 31 -11.16 -25.35 3.59
N GLN A 32 -9.90 -25.77 3.42
CA GLN A 32 -8.99 -25.14 2.47
C GLN A 32 -9.50 -25.24 1.02
N ARG A 33 -9.95 -26.41 0.58
CA ARG A 33 -10.50 -26.61 -0.79
C ARG A 33 -11.79 -25.83 -1.02
N ASP A 34 -12.65 -25.77 -0.01
CA ASP A 34 -13.92 -25.05 -0.09
C ASP A 34 -13.65 -23.53 -0.19
N HIS A 35 -12.78 -22.98 0.66
CA HIS A 35 -12.37 -21.57 0.58
C HIS A 35 -11.60 -21.24 -0.70
N TRP A 36 -10.80 -22.18 -1.21
CA TRP A 36 -10.11 -22.02 -2.50
C TRP A 36 -11.09 -21.74 -3.64
N LYS A 37 -12.19 -22.51 -3.70
CA LYS A 37 -13.27 -22.34 -4.69
C LYS A 37 -14.11 -21.08 -4.42
N ALA A 38 -14.31 -20.71 -3.16
CA ALA A 38 -15.10 -19.55 -2.76
C ALA A 38 -14.45 -18.19 -3.07
N GLY A 39 -13.19 -18.18 -3.53
CA GLY A 39 -12.52 -16.96 -3.97
C GLY A 39 -11.06 -16.85 -3.57
N HIS A 40 -10.57 -17.66 -2.61
CA HIS A 40 -9.19 -17.54 -2.15
C HIS A 40 -8.16 -17.72 -3.28
N ARG A 41 -8.47 -18.53 -4.31
CA ARG A 41 -7.62 -18.68 -5.51
C ARG A 41 -7.27 -17.35 -6.17
N GLN A 42 -8.19 -16.40 -6.19
CA GLN A 42 -8.04 -15.11 -6.89
C GLN A 42 -7.11 -14.16 -6.13
N ILE A 43 -7.06 -14.26 -4.80
CA ILE A 43 -6.27 -13.38 -3.95
C ILE A 43 -4.97 -14.04 -3.45
N CYS A 44 -4.85 -15.37 -3.49
CA CYS A 44 -3.73 -16.09 -2.89
C CYS A 44 -2.35 -15.65 -3.44
N SER A 45 -2.22 -15.47 -4.75
CA SER A 45 -0.98 -14.99 -5.37
C SER A 45 -0.65 -13.56 -4.95
N LYS A 46 -1.65 -12.68 -4.89
CA LYS A 46 -1.54 -11.30 -4.40
C LYS A 46 -1.04 -11.26 -2.96
N LEU A 47 -1.65 -12.07 -2.08
CA LEU A 47 -1.23 -12.18 -0.68
C LEU A 47 0.19 -12.75 -0.53
N LYS A 48 0.61 -13.66 -1.41
CA LYS A 48 1.98 -14.21 -1.40
C LYS A 48 3.01 -13.11 -1.69
N VAL A 49 2.78 -12.29 -2.73
CA VAL A 49 3.66 -11.16 -3.08
C VAL A 49 3.62 -10.10 -1.96
N CYS A 50 2.44 -9.70 -1.52
CA CYS A 50 2.27 -8.73 -0.43
C CYS A 50 2.97 -9.18 0.86
N ARG A 51 2.86 -10.46 1.23
CA ARG A 51 3.60 -11.00 2.38
C ARG A 51 5.11 -10.89 2.20
N ARG A 52 5.63 -11.21 1.01
CA ARG A 52 7.07 -11.11 0.74
C ARG A 52 7.53 -9.66 0.81
N PHE A 53 6.76 -8.72 0.24
CA PHE A 53 7.00 -7.28 0.36
C PHE A 53 7.05 -6.86 1.83
N ARG A 54 6.05 -7.23 2.63
CA ARG A 54 5.99 -6.92 4.07
C ARG A 54 7.19 -7.47 4.85
N ASP A 55 7.55 -8.72 4.60
CA ASP A 55 8.66 -9.38 5.29
C ASP A 55 10.00 -8.67 4.95
N LEU A 56 10.21 -8.29 3.68
CA LEU A 56 11.39 -7.54 3.23
C LEU A 56 11.41 -6.09 3.74
N GLU A 57 10.27 -5.40 3.72
CA GLU A 57 10.13 -4.04 4.26
C GLU A 57 10.50 -3.99 5.75
N ARG A 58 9.97 -4.92 6.55
CA ARG A 58 10.30 -5.03 7.97
C ARG A 58 11.78 -5.30 8.20
N GLN A 59 12.36 -6.21 7.42
CA GLN A 59 13.79 -6.50 7.49
C GLN A 59 14.62 -5.27 7.10
N TRP A 60 14.23 -4.57 6.04
CA TRP A 60 14.93 -3.39 5.55
C TRP A 60 14.95 -2.28 6.60
N TRP A 61 13.80 -2.00 7.23
CA TRP A 61 13.72 -1.06 8.36
C TRP A 61 14.59 -1.49 9.54
N ALA A 62 14.56 -2.77 9.93
CA ALA A 62 15.34 -3.30 11.03
C ALA A 62 16.87 -3.26 10.81
N THR A 63 17.32 -3.10 9.56
CA THR A 63 18.75 -3.02 9.21
C THR A 63 19.26 -1.59 9.07
N ARG A 64 18.40 -0.57 9.22
CA ARG A 64 18.84 0.82 9.12
C ARG A 64 19.74 1.19 10.31
N PRO A 65 20.84 1.94 10.09
CA PRO A 65 21.68 2.43 11.18
C PRO A 65 20.86 3.24 12.20
N SER A 66 21.11 3.03 13.49
CA SER A 66 20.32 3.62 14.57
C SER A 66 20.41 5.15 14.62
N ASP A 67 21.57 5.70 14.25
CA ASP A 67 21.84 7.13 14.16
C ASP A 67 21.07 7.79 13.00
N GLU A 68 21.02 7.14 11.84
CA GLU A 68 20.22 7.61 10.71
C GLU A 68 18.71 7.53 11.02
N LEU A 69 18.26 6.43 11.64
CA LEU A 69 16.87 6.27 12.08
C LEU A 69 16.47 7.32 13.12
N GLN A 70 17.33 7.60 14.10
CA GLN A 70 17.06 8.62 15.11
C GLN A 70 16.96 10.01 14.49
N THR A 71 17.90 10.35 13.59
CA THR A 71 17.85 11.61 12.84
C THR A 71 16.57 11.72 12.02
N PHE A 72 16.19 10.64 11.35
CA PHE A 72 14.94 10.55 10.59
C PHE A 72 13.71 10.76 11.48
N VAL A 73 13.59 10.04 12.58
CA VAL A 73 12.46 10.18 13.53
C VAL A 73 12.37 11.59 14.09
N VAL A 74 13.50 12.22 14.41
CA VAL A 74 13.52 13.61 14.89
C VAL A 74 13.09 14.59 13.79
N GLN A 75 13.56 14.39 12.56
CA GLN A 75 13.26 15.28 11.44
C GLN A 75 11.80 15.19 10.97
N PHE A 76 11.25 13.98 10.90
CA PHE A 76 9.93 13.73 10.31
C PHE A 76 8.84 13.47 11.36
N GLY A 77 9.21 13.20 12.62
CA GLY A 77 8.25 12.88 13.68
C GLY A 77 7.55 11.52 13.51
N LEU A 78 7.97 10.70 12.54
CA LEU A 78 7.33 9.44 12.18
C LEU A 78 8.22 8.26 12.57
N GLN A 79 7.62 7.28 13.26
CA GLN A 79 8.27 6.00 13.52
C GLN A 79 8.23 5.13 12.26
N PRO A 80 9.27 4.32 11.97
CA PRO A 80 9.29 3.40 10.83
C PRO A 80 8.07 2.48 10.75
N GLU A 81 7.55 2.02 11.90
CA GLU A 81 6.38 1.16 11.99
C GLU A 81 5.10 1.85 11.48
N SER A 82 5.04 3.19 11.59
CA SER A 82 3.95 4.01 11.06
C SER A 82 4.08 4.28 9.56
N MET A 83 5.20 3.89 8.95
CA MET A 83 5.52 4.12 7.53
C MET A 83 5.55 2.82 6.71
N ALA A 84 4.81 1.80 7.17
CA ALA A 84 4.72 0.55 6.44
C ALA A 84 3.84 0.70 5.19
N PHE A 85 4.39 0.46 4.01
CA PHE A 85 3.70 0.58 2.72
C PHE A 85 2.98 -0.71 2.33
N PHE A 86 3.23 -1.84 2.99
CA PHE A 86 2.67 -3.14 2.55
C PHE A 86 1.13 -3.16 2.44
N GLY A 87 0.42 -2.39 3.28
CA GLY A 87 -1.04 -2.31 3.24
C GLY A 87 -1.55 -1.55 2.02
N GLU A 88 -0.88 -0.46 1.64
CA GLU A 88 -1.15 0.25 0.39
C GLU A 88 -0.82 -0.63 -0.83
N VAL A 89 0.27 -1.38 -0.77
CA VAL A 89 0.66 -2.37 -1.79
C VAL A 89 -0.37 -3.49 -1.92
N LEU A 90 -0.95 -3.95 -0.80
CA LEU A 90 -2.07 -4.90 -0.83
C LEU A 90 -3.25 -4.34 -1.62
N PHE A 91 -3.63 -3.09 -1.36
CA PHE A 91 -4.75 -2.45 -2.05
C PHE A 91 -4.45 -2.22 -3.54
N LEU A 92 -3.21 -1.88 -3.89
CA LEU A 92 -2.75 -1.80 -5.28
C LEU A 92 -2.92 -3.14 -6.02
N LEU A 93 -2.45 -4.24 -5.43
CA LEU A 93 -2.56 -5.60 -5.99
C LEU A 93 -4.02 -6.06 -6.11
N CYS A 94 -4.88 -5.64 -5.19
CA CYS A 94 -6.32 -5.86 -5.26
C CYS A 94 -7.03 -4.99 -6.30
N GLY A 95 -6.33 -4.07 -6.97
CA GLY A 95 -6.91 -3.16 -7.96
C GLY A 95 -7.78 -2.06 -7.35
N LEU A 96 -7.61 -1.77 -6.06
CA LEU A 96 -8.38 -0.74 -5.34
C LEU A 96 -7.79 0.67 -5.49
N LYS A 97 -6.48 0.73 -5.80
CA LYS A 97 -5.70 1.95 -6.00
C LYS A 97 -5.05 1.91 -7.38
N ALA A 98 -4.93 3.10 -7.99
CA ALA A 98 -4.20 3.28 -9.24
C ALA A 98 -2.70 3.29 -9.03
N CYS A 99 -2.26 3.88 -7.92
CA CYS A 99 -0.85 3.93 -7.54
C CYS A 99 -0.68 3.96 -6.02
N VAL A 100 0.55 3.71 -5.58
CA VAL A 100 1.00 3.88 -4.20
C VAL A 100 2.22 4.79 -4.23
N LEU A 101 2.09 5.95 -3.59
CA LEU A 101 3.20 6.85 -3.34
C LEU A 101 3.95 6.35 -2.09
N LEU A 102 5.22 6.00 -2.26
CA LEU A 102 6.11 5.61 -1.17
C LEU A 102 6.73 6.87 -0.56
N SER A 103 5.86 7.72 -0.02
CA SER A 103 6.22 9.04 0.52
C SER A 103 7.09 8.94 1.76
N ASN A 104 7.78 10.04 2.07
CA ASN A 104 8.63 10.18 3.26
C ASN A 104 9.86 9.24 3.28
N LEU A 105 10.14 8.50 2.20
CA LEU A 105 11.42 7.80 2.04
C LEU A 105 12.53 8.81 1.73
N PRO A 106 13.55 8.98 2.61
CA PRO A 106 14.68 9.85 2.37
C PRO A 106 15.37 9.55 1.03
N PRO A 107 15.82 10.57 0.27
CA PRO A 107 16.45 10.37 -1.03
C PRO A 107 17.59 9.32 -1.03
N MET A 108 18.41 9.33 0.02
CA MET A 108 19.53 8.38 0.19
C MET A 108 19.09 6.91 0.33
N TRP A 109 17.84 6.67 0.76
CA TRP A 109 17.33 5.33 0.99
C TRP A 109 16.52 4.76 -0.18
N ARG A 110 15.98 5.63 -1.05
CA ARG A 110 15.09 5.24 -2.17
C ARG A 110 15.68 4.14 -3.04
N GLN A 111 16.96 4.25 -3.41
CA GLN A 111 17.62 3.27 -4.26
C GLN A 111 17.72 1.88 -3.60
N SER A 112 18.10 1.83 -2.32
CA SER A 112 18.16 0.56 -1.57
C SER A 112 16.77 -0.03 -1.35
N PHE A 113 15.76 0.80 -1.05
CA PHE A 113 14.38 0.33 -0.89
C PHE A 113 13.83 -0.25 -2.19
N ALA A 114 14.10 0.40 -3.33
CA ALA A 114 13.71 -0.08 -4.64
C ALA A 114 14.31 -1.46 -4.97
N ASN A 115 15.58 -1.69 -4.62
CA ASN A 115 16.25 -2.97 -4.85
C ASN A 115 15.83 -4.04 -3.84
N ASP A 116 15.98 -3.75 -2.56
CA ASP A 116 15.93 -4.72 -1.46
C ASP A 116 14.50 -5.06 -1.04
N VAL A 117 13.54 -4.20 -1.36
CA VAL A 117 12.13 -4.39 -1.02
C VAL A 117 11.29 -4.53 -2.28
N VAL A 118 11.25 -3.50 -3.14
CA VAL A 118 10.34 -3.50 -4.30
C VAL A 118 10.71 -4.62 -5.28
N LEU A 119 11.90 -4.58 -5.87
CA LEU A 119 12.36 -5.57 -6.84
C LEU A 119 12.46 -6.96 -6.20
N ALA A 120 13.13 -7.06 -5.05
CA ALA A 120 13.29 -8.34 -4.35
C ALA A 120 11.98 -8.99 -3.89
N SER A 121 10.86 -8.24 -3.77
CA SER A 121 9.55 -8.82 -3.45
C SER A 121 8.92 -9.60 -4.60
N GLY A 122 9.39 -9.40 -5.83
CA GLY A 122 8.78 -9.97 -7.02
C GLY A 122 7.51 -9.25 -7.49
N ILE A 123 7.26 -8.02 -6.98
CA ILE A 123 6.03 -7.28 -7.30
C ILE A 123 6.03 -6.76 -8.74
N LEU A 124 7.20 -6.45 -9.30
CA LEU A 124 7.35 -5.93 -10.66
C LEU A 124 7.18 -7.03 -11.72
N GLU A 125 7.27 -8.30 -11.33
CA GLU A 125 6.99 -9.47 -12.17
C GLU A 125 5.58 -10.03 -11.92
N PHE A 126 4.77 -9.36 -11.10
CA PHE A 126 3.44 -9.84 -10.78
C PHE A 126 2.49 -9.75 -12.00
N ILE A 127 2.11 -10.91 -12.50
CA ILE A 127 1.10 -11.06 -13.55
C ILE A 127 -0.20 -11.58 -12.92
N ASP A 128 -1.30 -10.87 -13.11
CA ASP A 128 -2.60 -11.35 -12.66
C ASP A 128 -3.11 -12.44 -13.60
N SER A 129 -3.04 -13.69 -13.13
CA SER A 129 -3.54 -14.90 -13.82
C SER A 129 -5.02 -14.84 -14.24
N THR A 130 -5.80 -13.88 -13.74
CA THR A 130 -7.21 -13.68 -14.12
C THR A 130 -7.38 -12.84 -15.40
N THR A 131 -6.34 -12.14 -15.88
CA THR A 131 -6.46 -11.13 -16.95
C THR A 131 -6.04 -11.59 -18.35
N GLY A 132 -6.06 -12.89 -18.63
CA GLY A 132 -5.67 -13.45 -19.93
C GLY A 132 -4.15 -13.42 -20.17
N PRO A 133 -3.65 -13.89 -21.33
CA PRO A 133 -2.24 -14.13 -21.59
C PRO A 133 -1.47 -12.86 -21.99
N SER A 134 -1.66 -11.75 -21.26
CA SER A 134 -0.80 -10.58 -21.45
C SER A 134 0.51 -10.77 -20.68
N PRO A 135 1.68 -10.72 -21.35
CA PRO A 135 2.98 -10.90 -20.70
C PRO A 135 3.44 -9.64 -19.94
N ALA A 136 2.70 -8.54 -20.02
CA ALA A 136 3.05 -7.30 -19.34
C ALA A 136 2.71 -7.37 -17.84
N SER A 137 3.65 -6.93 -17.01
CA SER A 137 3.44 -6.81 -15.57
C SER A 137 2.28 -5.88 -15.24
N LEU A 138 1.52 -6.24 -14.21
CA LEU A 138 0.45 -5.40 -13.69
C LEU A 138 1.01 -4.15 -12.97
N ILE A 139 2.15 -4.29 -12.31
CA ILE A 139 2.73 -3.27 -11.45
C ILE A 139 4.08 -2.83 -12.01
N ALA A 140 4.26 -1.52 -12.15
CA ALA A 140 5.54 -0.92 -12.55
C ALA A 140 6.00 0.09 -11.49
N LEU A 141 7.31 0.30 -11.43
CA LEU A 141 7.93 1.28 -10.53
C LEU A 141 8.25 2.56 -11.30
N TYR A 142 7.97 3.69 -10.67
CA TYR A 142 8.20 5.02 -11.19
C TYR A 142 8.85 5.91 -10.13
N SER A 143 9.32 7.06 -10.55
CA SER A 143 9.71 8.18 -9.70
C SER A 143 9.08 9.47 -10.19
N VAL A 144 8.73 10.37 -9.28
CA VAL A 144 8.30 11.75 -9.61
C VAL A 144 9.48 12.48 -10.26
N SER A 145 9.38 12.79 -11.54
CA SER A 145 10.53 13.19 -12.36
C SER A 145 10.80 14.70 -12.39
N THR A 146 9.93 15.52 -11.80
CA THR A 146 10.05 16.99 -11.77
C THR A 146 10.03 17.49 -10.34
N ARG A 147 10.38 18.77 -10.12
CA ARG A 147 10.09 19.40 -8.82
C ARG A 147 8.58 19.52 -8.62
N LEU A 148 8.03 18.78 -7.67
CA LEU A 148 6.58 18.70 -7.49
C LEU A 148 6.22 18.85 -6.02
N LYS A 149 5.41 19.86 -5.72
CA LYS A 149 4.95 20.14 -4.35
C LYS A 149 3.44 20.08 -4.22
N THR A 150 2.97 20.03 -2.98
CA THR A 150 1.57 20.27 -2.65
C THR A 150 1.41 21.62 -1.94
N PRO A 151 0.18 22.18 -1.85
CA PRO A 151 -0.10 23.41 -1.10
C PRO A 151 0.32 23.34 0.38
N ALA A 152 0.32 22.15 0.98
CA ALA A 152 0.81 21.92 2.34
C ALA A 152 2.35 21.77 2.42
N GLU A 153 3.07 22.25 1.40
CA GLU A 153 4.53 22.27 1.27
C GLU A 153 5.22 20.90 1.29
N TYR A 154 4.47 19.81 1.08
CA TYR A 154 5.06 18.48 0.89
C TYR A 154 5.83 18.42 -0.43
N GLU A 155 7.11 18.04 -0.36
CA GLU A 155 8.00 17.87 -1.51
C GLU A 155 7.97 16.42 -1.98
N LEU A 156 7.41 16.18 -3.17
CA LEU A 156 7.21 14.86 -3.76
C LEU A 156 8.37 14.47 -4.70
N THR A 157 9.32 15.37 -4.94
CA THR A 157 10.38 15.18 -5.92
C THR A 157 11.18 13.89 -5.71
N GLY A 158 11.20 13.07 -6.75
CA GLY A 158 11.89 11.78 -6.78
C GLY A 158 11.28 10.72 -5.85
N ASP A 159 10.12 10.96 -5.24
CA ASP A 159 9.42 9.92 -4.49
C ASP A 159 9.09 8.75 -5.41
N LEU A 160 9.19 7.55 -4.86
CA LEU A 160 8.91 6.32 -5.58
C LEU A 160 7.41 6.10 -5.66
N VAL A 161 6.95 5.64 -6.82
CA VAL A 161 5.53 5.33 -7.05
C VAL A 161 5.39 3.95 -7.66
N LEU A 162 4.61 3.09 -7.02
CA LEU A 162 4.16 1.84 -7.62
C LEU A 162 2.86 2.10 -8.37
N GLY A 163 2.87 1.88 -9.68
CA GLY A 163 1.72 2.10 -10.56
C GLY A 163 1.05 0.80 -10.99
N ASN A 164 -0.27 0.72 -10.92
CA ASN A 164 -1.05 -0.35 -11.52
C ASN A 164 -1.45 0.05 -12.94
N THR A 165 -0.73 -0.46 -13.94
CA THR A 165 -0.83 -0.04 -15.35
C THR A 165 -2.17 -0.41 -15.99
N LYS A 166 -2.95 -1.31 -15.38
CA LYS A 166 -4.29 -1.70 -15.83
C LYS A 166 -5.42 -0.97 -15.10
N HIS A 167 -5.12 -0.16 -14.09
CA HIS A 167 -6.13 0.61 -13.37
C HIS A 167 -6.58 1.80 -14.22
N ASN A 168 -7.89 2.05 -14.30
CA ASN A 168 -8.48 3.09 -15.16
C ASN A 168 -7.98 4.51 -14.83
N GLU A 169 -7.78 4.82 -13.55
CA GLU A 169 -7.23 6.12 -13.10
C GLU A 169 -5.70 6.22 -13.19
N PHE A 170 -4.97 5.17 -13.61
CA PHE A 170 -3.49 5.22 -13.60
C PHE A 170 -2.93 6.27 -14.56
N ALA A 171 -3.51 6.43 -15.74
CA ALA A 171 -3.08 7.47 -16.68
C ALA A 171 -3.27 8.90 -16.11
N LEU A 172 -4.25 9.09 -15.21
CA LEU A 172 -4.39 10.36 -14.50
C LEU A 172 -3.27 10.51 -13.46
N ALA A 173 -3.02 9.48 -12.65
CA ALA A 173 -1.95 9.49 -11.66
C ALA A 173 -0.57 9.75 -12.29
N GLU A 174 -0.28 9.10 -13.42
CA GLU A 174 0.97 9.25 -14.18
C GLU A 174 1.20 10.70 -14.61
N ARG A 175 0.15 11.35 -15.14
CA ARG A 175 0.23 12.77 -15.54
C ARG A 175 0.29 13.71 -14.35
N THR A 176 -0.54 13.50 -13.33
CA THR A 176 -0.59 14.41 -12.17
C THR A 176 0.71 14.39 -11.36
N LEU A 177 1.38 13.24 -11.26
CA LEU A 177 2.62 13.08 -10.51
C LEU A 177 3.89 13.20 -11.37
N HIS A 178 3.76 13.52 -12.67
CA HIS A 178 4.87 13.55 -13.62
C HIS A 178 5.79 12.32 -13.47
N LEU A 179 5.20 11.13 -13.60
CA LEU A 179 5.93 9.88 -13.35
C LEU A 179 6.87 9.55 -14.51
N ALA A 180 8.13 9.24 -14.18
CA ALA A 180 9.06 8.60 -15.08
C ALA A 180 9.32 7.16 -14.62
N ALA A 181 9.27 6.22 -15.57
CA ALA A 181 9.48 4.80 -15.28
C ALA A 181 10.91 4.55 -14.76
N ALA A 182 11.03 3.79 -13.69
CA ALA A 182 12.29 3.21 -13.26
C ALA A 182 12.58 1.97 -14.12
N THR A 183 13.84 1.77 -14.50
CA THR A 183 14.25 0.61 -15.28
C THR A 183 14.93 -0.42 -14.38
N VAL A 184 14.88 -1.69 -14.76
CA VAL A 184 15.72 -2.73 -14.14
C VAL A 184 16.84 -3.01 -15.12
N ASP A 185 18.07 -2.82 -14.68
CA ASP A 185 19.26 -3.07 -15.50
C ASP A 185 19.59 -4.56 -15.57
N ALA A 186 20.58 -4.90 -16.41
CA ALA A 186 21.02 -6.27 -16.62
C ALA A 186 21.60 -6.94 -15.35
N THR A 187 22.00 -6.14 -14.35
CA THR A 187 22.50 -6.62 -13.05
C THR A 187 21.40 -6.85 -12.03
N SER A 188 20.12 -6.75 -12.43
CA SER A 188 18.96 -6.84 -11.53
C SER A 188 19.00 -5.76 -10.45
N SER A 189 19.45 -4.56 -10.81
CA SER A 189 19.28 -3.35 -10.00
C SER A 189 18.32 -2.37 -10.67
N VAL A 190 17.53 -1.69 -9.86
CA VAL A 190 16.66 -0.60 -10.30
C VAL A 190 17.52 0.63 -10.62
N GLN A 191 17.25 1.29 -11.73
CA GLN A 191 17.75 2.62 -12.03
C GLN A 191 16.58 3.61 -12.00
N LEU A 192 16.65 4.55 -11.06
CA LEU A 192 15.66 5.62 -10.94
C LEU A 192 15.90 6.67 -12.02
N ALA A 193 14.82 7.26 -12.53
CA ALA A 193 14.91 8.31 -13.53
C ALA A 193 15.55 9.57 -12.94
N THR A 194 16.33 10.29 -13.76
CA THR A 194 16.89 11.58 -13.38
C THR A 194 15.77 12.61 -13.21
N THR A 195 15.81 13.36 -12.11
CA THR A 195 14.86 14.45 -11.88
C THR A 195 15.25 15.69 -12.67
N ASP A 196 14.30 16.22 -13.45
CA ASP A 196 14.39 17.57 -13.98
C ASP A 196 14.04 18.60 -12.89
N THR A 197 15.07 19.27 -12.38
CA THR A 197 14.90 20.27 -11.33
C THR A 197 14.46 21.65 -11.84
N ALA A 198 14.40 21.87 -13.16
CA ALA A 198 14.01 23.15 -13.75
C ALA A 198 12.48 23.31 -13.86
N MET A 199 11.76 22.20 -14.04
CA MET A 199 10.30 22.19 -14.06
C MET A 199 9.74 22.11 -12.63
N LEU A 200 9.00 23.16 -12.24
CA LEU A 200 8.27 23.22 -10.98
C LEU A 200 6.77 23.04 -11.23
N GLY A 201 6.18 22.04 -10.60
CA GLY A 201 4.75 21.78 -10.59
C GLY A 201 4.15 21.90 -9.19
N LEU A 202 2.83 22.09 -9.16
CA LEU A 202 2.02 22.05 -7.95
C LEU A 202 0.87 21.07 -8.17
N VAL A 203 0.69 20.10 -7.27
CA VAL A 203 -0.46 19.19 -7.27
C VAL A 203 -1.41 19.61 -6.18
N GLN A 204 -2.67 19.85 -6.52
CA GLN A 204 -3.67 20.22 -5.52
C GLN A 204 -4.02 19.00 -4.63
N GLU A 205 -4.32 19.24 -3.36
CA GLU A 205 -4.63 18.17 -2.39
C GLU A 205 -5.81 17.29 -2.82
N HIS A 206 -6.81 17.87 -3.48
CA HIS A 206 -7.95 17.11 -4.00
C HIS A 206 -7.59 16.21 -5.18
N GLU A 207 -6.63 16.61 -6.02
CA GLU A 207 -6.11 15.78 -7.10
C GLU A 207 -5.28 14.64 -6.50
N LEU A 208 -4.43 14.95 -5.53
CA LEU A 208 -3.60 13.97 -4.83
C LEU A 208 -4.46 12.93 -4.10
N ALA A 209 -5.46 13.36 -3.34
CA ALA A 209 -6.39 12.45 -2.68
C ALA A 209 -7.12 11.55 -3.68
N ARG A 210 -7.54 12.08 -4.83
CA ARG A 210 -8.19 11.27 -5.87
C ARG A 210 -7.26 10.19 -6.43
N ILE A 211 -6.04 10.55 -6.87
CA ILE A 211 -5.14 9.59 -7.52
C ILE A 211 -4.56 8.57 -6.54
N LEU A 212 -4.38 8.97 -5.27
CA LEU A 212 -4.01 8.06 -4.19
C LEU A 212 -5.22 7.30 -3.62
N GLY A 213 -6.43 7.60 -4.07
CA GLY A 213 -7.65 6.92 -3.63
C GLY A 213 -7.97 7.14 -2.16
N TYR A 214 -7.68 8.30 -1.60
CA TYR A 214 -8.16 8.72 -0.29
C TYR A 214 -9.56 9.34 -0.41
N PRO A 215 -10.49 8.99 0.50
CA PRO A 215 -11.87 9.42 0.37
C PRO A 215 -12.11 10.88 0.77
N VAL A 216 -11.12 11.58 1.34
CA VAL A 216 -11.18 12.97 1.78
C VAL A 216 -9.85 13.62 1.45
N ALA A 217 -9.87 14.85 0.91
CA ALA A 217 -8.66 15.63 0.67
C ALA A 217 -8.36 16.60 1.82
N LEU A 218 -7.08 16.92 2.03
CA LEU A 218 -6.67 17.89 3.05
C LEU A 218 -7.24 19.28 2.79
N SER A 219 -7.38 19.68 1.52
CA SER A 219 -8.03 20.96 1.15
C SER A 219 -9.51 21.05 1.52
N GLU A 220 -10.16 19.93 1.87
CA GLU A 220 -11.54 19.90 2.36
C GLU A 220 -11.63 20.05 3.88
N CYS A 221 -10.48 20.00 4.58
CA CYS A 221 -10.42 20.07 6.03
C CYS A 221 -10.28 21.53 6.49
N ASN A 222 -11.08 21.90 7.50
CA ASN A 222 -10.92 23.16 8.23
C ASN A 222 -10.08 22.88 9.49
N GLU A 223 -9.03 23.66 9.71
CA GLU A 223 -8.15 23.58 10.88
C GLU A 223 -8.90 23.77 12.21
N ASP A 224 -10.00 24.53 12.21
CA ASP A 224 -10.82 24.76 13.40
C ASP A 224 -11.79 23.61 13.73
N ALA A 225 -11.93 22.62 12.84
CA ALA A 225 -12.83 21.51 13.04
C ALA A 225 -12.15 20.32 13.71
N ALA A 226 -12.89 19.61 14.57
CA ALA A 226 -12.39 18.39 15.20
C ALA A 226 -11.94 17.37 14.14
N MET A 227 -10.65 17.04 14.15
CA MET A 227 -10.04 16.08 13.25
C MET A 227 -10.09 14.68 13.85
N ILE A 228 -10.12 13.68 12.96
CA ILE A 228 -9.99 12.27 13.30
C ILE A 228 -8.92 11.63 12.44
N GLU A 229 -8.13 10.77 13.04
CA GLU A 229 -7.35 9.77 12.33
C GLU A 229 -8.25 8.59 11.97
N VAL A 230 -8.21 8.18 10.72
CA VAL A 230 -8.94 7.03 10.19
C VAL A 230 -7.93 5.94 9.86
N GLY A 231 -8.04 4.78 10.49
CA GLY A 231 -7.14 3.64 10.26
C GLY A 231 -7.91 2.41 9.77
N TYR A 232 -7.39 1.75 8.73
CA TYR A 232 -7.87 0.45 8.27
C TYR A 232 -6.92 -0.62 8.76
N PHE A 233 -7.46 -1.66 9.37
CA PHE A 233 -6.67 -2.69 10.03
C PHE A 233 -6.99 -4.07 9.47
N LEU A 234 -5.98 -4.92 9.42
CA LEU A 234 -6.10 -6.35 9.17
C LEU A 234 -6.03 -7.10 10.50
N GLU A 235 -7.01 -7.94 10.75
CA GLU A 235 -7.01 -8.86 11.89
C GLU A 235 -6.25 -10.15 11.51
N GLU A 236 -5.08 -10.37 12.10
CA GLU A 236 -4.23 -11.55 11.91
C GLU A 236 -4.10 -12.35 13.21
N GLY A 237 -5.14 -13.09 13.56
CA GLY A 237 -5.16 -13.89 14.79
C GLY A 237 -5.40 -13.02 16.02
N GLN A 238 -4.32 -12.66 16.73
CA GLN A 238 -4.38 -11.73 17.88
C GLN A 238 -3.70 -10.40 17.58
N GLU A 239 -3.01 -10.30 16.44
CA GLU A 239 -2.38 -9.08 15.99
C GLU A 239 -3.36 -8.29 15.13
N ARG A 240 -3.36 -6.98 15.35
CA ARG A 240 -4.12 -6.03 14.55
C ARG A 240 -3.13 -5.13 13.84
N VAL A 241 -3.06 -5.26 12.52
CA VAL A 241 -2.01 -4.65 11.71
C VAL A 241 -2.60 -3.48 10.94
N LEU A 242 -2.03 -2.28 11.10
CA LEU A 242 -2.42 -1.10 10.32
C LEU A 242 -2.08 -1.32 8.84
N LEU A 243 -3.03 -1.05 7.95
CA LEU A 243 -2.84 -1.14 6.50
C LEU A 243 -2.72 0.22 5.82
N THR A 244 -3.49 1.20 6.30
CA THR A 244 -3.45 2.59 5.85
C THR A 244 -4.06 3.46 6.94
N SER A 245 -3.56 4.67 7.07
CA SER A 245 -4.22 5.73 7.84
C SER A 245 -4.23 7.04 7.08
N TYR A 246 -5.22 7.87 7.39
CA TYR A 246 -5.35 9.23 6.85
C TYR A 246 -6.21 10.08 7.79
N CYS A 247 -6.08 11.39 7.70
CA CYS A 247 -6.85 12.33 8.50
C CYS A 247 -8.14 12.77 7.78
N ALA A 248 -9.18 13.05 8.55
CA ALA A 248 -10.41 13.65 8.07
C ALA A 248 -11.09 14.44 9.18
N MET A 249 -11.94 15.41 8.83
CA MET A 249 -12.82 16.03 9.84
C MET A 249 -13.88 15.05 10.37
N ALA A 250 -14.29 15.24 11.62
CA ALA A 250 -15.34 14.46 12.29
C ALA A 250 -16.78 14.78 11.84
N THR A 251 -16.97 15.23 10.59
CA THR A 251 -18.29 15.64 10.04
C THR A 251 -19.11 14.45 9.55
N PRO A 252 -20.46 14.56 9.50
CA PRO A 252 -21.31 13.51 8.93
C PRO A 252 -20.96 13.15 7.48
N GLN A 253 -20.61 14.15 6.66
CA GLN A 253 -20.24 13.97 5.26
C GLN A 253 -18.95 13.16 5.11
N HIS A 254 -17.91 13.48 5.88
CA HIS A 254 -16.65 12.73 5.87
C HIS A 254 -16.85 11.30 6.38
N LYS A 255 -17.60 11.13 7.48
CA LYS A 255 -17.94 9.81 8.03
C LYS A 255 -18.65 8.94 6.98
N GLN A 256 -19.57 9.49 6.20
CA GLN A 256 -20.25 8.77 5.13
C GLN A 256 -19.26 8.31 4.04
N ARG A 257 -18.40 9.20 3.55
CA ARG A 257 -17.37 8.88 2.53
C ARG A 257 -16.38 7.83 3.03
N ILE A 258 -15.93 7.94 4.27
CA ILE A 258 -15.05 6.95 4.92
C ILE A 258 -15.71 5.58 4.95
N GLN A 259 -16.98 5.48 5.36
CA GLN A 259 -17.69 4.20 5.43
C GLN A 259 -17.87 3.57 4.05
N GLN A 260 -18.27 4.36 3.04
CA GLN A 260 -18.40 3.87 1.66
C GLN A 260 -17.06 3.38 1.11
N HIS A 261 -15.99 4.13 1.37
CA HIS A 261 -14.64 3.76 0.97
C HIS A 261 -14.18 2.45 1.63
N PHE A 262 -14.36 2.33 2.95
CA PHE A 262 -14.00 1.13 3.69
C PHE A 262 -14.81 -0.09 3.23
N GLN A 263 -16.11 0.06 2.96
CA GLN A 263 -16.95 -1.02 2.44
C GLN A 263 -16.46 -1.53 1.08
N ARG A 264 -16.05 -0.63 0.17
CA ARG A 264 -15.42 -1.00 -1.12
C ARG A 264 -14.13 -1.80 -0.91
N TYR A 265 -13.27 -1.38 0.02
CA TYR A 265 -12.01 -2.08 0.29
C TYR A 265 -12.25 -3.46 0.90
N ARG A 266 -13.21 -3.56 1.81
CA ARG A 266 -13.61 -4.80 2.45
C ARG A 266 -14.20 -5.81 1.46
N SER A 267 -15.01 -5.36 0.49
CA SER A 267 -15.60 -6.26 -0.50
C SER A 267 -14.56 -6.82 -1.48
N CYS A 268 -13.66 -5.97 -2.00
CA CYS A 268 -12.60 -6.40 -2.91
C CYS A 268 -11.50 -7.25 -2.23
N SER A 269 -11.38 -7.16 -0.91
CA SER A 269 -10.43 -7.93 -0.10
C SER A 269 -11.04 -9.20 0.48
N THR A 270 -11.89 -9.89 -0.30
CA THR A 270 -12.64 -11.07 0.17
C THR A 270 -11.70 -12.12 0.77
N GLY A 271 -12.02 -12.57 1.98
CA GLY A 271 -11.22 -13.53 2.74
C GLY A 271 -10.21 -12.88 3.70
N LEU A 272 -10.05 -11.56 3.67
CA LEU A 272 -9.34 -10.78 4.69
C LEU A 272 -10.32 -10.21 5.72
N GLN A 273 -9.92 -10.24 6.99
CA GLN A 273 -10.69 -9.63 8.06
C GLN A 273 -10.23 -8.19 8.25
N LEU A 274 -10.87 -7.27 7.52
CA LEU A 274 -10.59 -5.84 7.64
C LEU A 274 -11.51 -5.18 8.67
N THR A 275 -10.96 -4.32 9.51
CA THR A 275 -11.68 -3.47 10.47
C THR A 275 -11.35 -2.00 10.26
N LEU A 276 -12.28 -1.12 10.65
CA LEU A 276 -12.16 0.33 10.58
C LEU A 276 -12.13 0.87 12.00
N GLN A 277 -11.20 1.78 12.29
CA GLN A 277 -11.21 2.57 13.52
C GLN A 277 -11.00 4.05 13.19
N THR A 278 -11.65 4.89 13.98
CA THR A 278 -11.44 6.33 14.00
C THR A 278 -11.04 6.76 15.40
N SER A 279 -10.01 7.58 15.51
CA SER A 279 -9.53 8.18 16.78
C SER A 279 -9.54 9.71 16.64
N GLN A 280 -9.87 10.45 17.70
CA GLN A 280 -9.70 11.91 17.72
C GLN A 280 -8.21 12.25 17.81
N ILE A 281 -7.80 13.29 17.09
CA ILE A 281 -6.43 13.84 17.07
C ILE A 281 -6.46 15.34 17.32
#